data_AF-A0A965AAY7-F1
#
_entry.id   AF-A0A965AAY7-F1
#
_cell.length_a   1.000
_cell.length_b   1.000
_cell.length_c   1.000
_cell.angle_alpha   90.00
_cell.angle_beta   90.00
_cell.angle_gamma   90.00
#
_symmetry.space_group_name_H-M   'P 1'
#
loop_
_entity.id
_entity.type
_entity.pdbx_description
1 polymer ?
#
loop_
_entity_poly.entity_id
_entity_poly.type
_entity_poly.pdbx_seq_one_letter_code
_entity_poly.pdbx_strand_id
1 'polypeptide(L)'
;PDPASPFFATTYLRTALGKGLVDAYSTIGVFDWDEVENPVDPTMFGVFGGYIYNPLSYTRLFGARMPGASPEAIDKAFFDERDEVPAYHAEPWHESVRHAEKLGATAGWVLTTDSYPQIEADKLMADTARATRPDFSTLDNFELMNRARSMVPLLRQAMMTGMISSTLSSIGTGVVGAITEALGDPSMSVRLLAGIEADSAEPPRAIWRLSRLVRASKDVAAEFDRGVVGLTERLRASSSADAKKFVSALDEFLFHYGSRGPAEWDVIALSWEAKPDVALAIVDRMRLMTDADDPAARRAEAVAERDRVLADVRAKLAGDAETLGTFEAGMRASTLFLSARERYKANCIKLVGEIREPMREIARRLVAGGLLKEVEHIFMLMADEVDEFGIHPDRYTQKLAERHAAYRTLFDVEPPFAVDGKVAPISQWKKRTAAQVEVAKSGDVLKGVAASSGVATGIARVILDPAQLDDFEPGDVLIAPQTDPSWAPLFLAASAVVVNVGAVGSHAMIASRELGIPCVPSVENATARIPSGATVTVDGNAGTVTIH
;
A
#
# COMPACT_ATOMS: atom_id res chain seq x y z
N PRO A 1 -0.12 -9.21 9.58
CA PRO A 1 0.91 -8.15 9.44
C PRO A 1 2.30 -8.78 9.54
N ASP A 2 3.31 -8.25 8.86
CA ASP A 2 4.68 -8.77 8.91
C ASP A 2 5.55 -7.93 9.86
N PRO A 3 6.56 -8.52 10.50
CA PRO A 3 7.50 -7.79 11.35
C PRO A 3 8.42 -6.90 10.50
N ALA A 4 8.74 -5.73 11.04
CA ALA A 4 9.68 -4.79 10.47
C ALA A 4 11.13 -5.19 10.77
N SER A 5 12.01 -5.02 9.79
CA SER A 5 13.44 -5.17 9.99
C SER A 5 13.95 -4.09 10.95
N PRO A 6 14.91 -4.41 11.83
CA PRO A 6 15.49 -3.44 12.77
C PRO A 6 16.05 -2.20 12.08
N PHE A 7 16.67 -2.37 10.91
CA PHE A 7 17.26 -1.27 10.15
C PHE A 7 16.19 -0.34 9.62
N PHE A 8 15.09 -0.88 9.07
CA PHE A 8 13.94 -0.09 8.66
C PHE A 8 13.32 0.66 9.83
N ALA A 9 13.01 -0.05 10.91
CA ALA A 9 12.33 0.50 12.09
C ALA A 9 13.11 1.68 12.71
N THR A 10 14.41 1.54 12.88
CA THR A 10 15.24 2.52 13.59
C THR A 10 15.79 3.62 12.70
N THR A 11 16.09 3.31 11.43
CA THR A 11 16.74 4.26 10.52
C THR A 11 15.73 5.04 9.69
N TYR A 12 14.67 4.42 9.17
CA TYR A 12 13.79 5.07 8.18
C TYR A 12 12.39 5.32 8.70
N LEU A 13 11.77 4.34 9.36
CA LEU A 13 10.45 4.48 9.95
C LEU A 13 10.46 5.61 10.98
N ARG A 14 11.45 5.64 11.87
CA ARG A 14 11.56 6.68 12.90
C ARG A 14 12.00 8.03 12.33
N THR A 15 13.12 8.07 11.60
CA THR A 15 13.76 9.35 11.25
C THR A 15 13.17 10.03 10.01
N ALA A 16 12.57 9.27 9.09
CA ALA A 16 11.91 9.81 7.90
C ALA A 16 10.39 9.74 8.04
N LEU A 17 9.81 8.54 8.17
CA LEU A 17 8.37 8.38 8.08
C LEU A 17 7.63 9.00 9.28
N GLY A 18 8.12 8.74 10.49
CA GLY A 18 7.58 9.29 11.73
C GLY A 18 7.70 10.80 11.79
N LYS A 19 8.89 11.34 11.50
CA LYS A 19 9.09 12.81 11.46
C LYS A 19 8.27 13.49 10.37
N GLY A 20 8.14 12.88 9.18
CA GLY A 20 7.30 13.41 8.11
C GLY A 20 5.82 13.46 8.50
N LEU A 21 5.33 12.49 9.28
CA LEU A 21 3.98 12.54 9.85
C LEU A 21 3.82 13.69 10.86
N VAL A 22 4.80 13.91 11.74
CA VAL A 22 4.78 15.07 12.66
C VAL A 22 4.77 16.38 11.88
N ASP A 23 5.63 16.52 10.86
CA ASP A 23 5.65 17.71 10.00
C ASP A 23 4.29 17.96 9.36
N ALA A 24 3.65 16.90 8.84
CA ALA A 24 2.35 16.97 8.18
C ALA A 24 1.25 17.44 9.14
N TYR A 25 1.14 16.79 10.29
CA TYR A 25 0.09 17.07 11.27
C TYR A 25 0.27 18.45 11.88
N SER A 26 1.51 18.88 12.12
CA SER A 26 1.79 20.25 12.54
C SER A 26 1.45 21.28 11.47
N THR A 27 1.76 20.97 10.21
CA THR A 27 1.47 21.85 9.07
C THR A 27 -0.02 22.10 8.89
N ILE A 28 -0.85 21.06 8.94
CA ILE A 28 -2.31 21.20 8.79
C ILE A 28 -3.01 21.65 10.08
N GLY A 29 -2.28 21.66 11.21
CA GLY A 29 -2.78 22.20 12.47
C GLY A 29 -3.43 21.19 13.41
N VAL A 30 -3.13 19.90 13.28
CA VAL A 30 -3.57 18.89 14.26
C VAL A 30 -2.98 19.15 15.63
N PHE A 31 -1.67 19.43 15.70
CA PHE A 31 -0.94 19.70 16.94
C PHE A 31 0.29 20.56 16.66
N ASP A 32 0.92 21.12 17.70
CA ASP A 32 2.27 21.70 17.60
C ASP A 32 3.36 20.66 17.89
N TRP A 33 4.60 20.96 17.50
CA TRP A 33 5.74 20.06 17.68
C TRP A 33 6.03 19.71 19.15
N ASP A 34 5.73 20.61 20.08
CA ASP A 34 5.93 20.45 21.52
C ASP A 34 4.80 19.66 22.21
N GLU A 35 3.68 19.41 21.53
CA GLU A 35 2.63 18.50 21.98
C GLU A 35 2.97 17.02 21.70
N VAL A 36 4.08 16.75 21.00
CA VAL A 36 4.58 15.39 20.78
C VAL A 36 5.48 14.98 21.95
N GLU A 37 5.27 13.80 22.53
CA GLU A 37 5.93 13.33 23.76
C GLU A 37 7.46 13.50 23.75
N ASN A 38 8.10 13.26 22.59
CA ASN A 38 9.52 13.52 22.37
C ASN A 38 9.72 14.27 21.05
N PRO A 39 9.76 15.61 21.04
CA PRO A 39 9.87 16.41 19.83
C PRO A 39 11.20 16.20 19.07
N VAL A 40 12.28 15.86 19.79
CA VAL A 40 13.61 15.63 19.17
C VAL A 40 13.62 14.32 18.38
N ASP A 41 12.91 13.32 18.88
CA ASP A 41 12.92 11.96 18.35
C ASP A 41 11.54 11.30 18.46
N PRO A 42 10.55 11.81 17.69
CA PRO A 42 9.15 11.45 17.85
C PRO A 42 8.91 9.99 17.45
N THR A 43 8.20 9.27 18.32
CA THR A 43 7.82 7.88 18.06
C THR A 43 6.37 7.83 17.59
N MET A 44 6.13 8.32 16.37
CA MET A 44 4.78 8.30 15.79
C MET A 44 4.34 6.86 15.50
N PHE A 45 5.15 6.11 14.75
CA PHE A 45 4.89 4.69 14.52
C PHE A 45 5.54 3.87 15.64
N GLY A 46 4.73 3.37 16.56
CA GLY A 46 5.21 2.51 17.64
C GLY A 46 5.68 1.16 17.08
N VAL A 47 6.81 0.65 17.56
CA VAL A 47 7.30 -0.69 17.19
C VAL A 47 7.34 -1.57 18.44
N PHE A 48 6.39 -2.50 18.55
CA PHE A 48 6.27 -3.42 19.68
C PHE A 48 6.45 -4.85 19.20
N GLY A 49 7.41 -5.58 19.80
CA GLY A 49 7.74 -6.95 19.42
C GLY A 49 8.15 -7.13 17.95
N GLY A 50 8.69 -6.08 17.33
CA GLY A 50 9.05 -6.04 15.90
C GLY A 50 7.91 -5.68 14.95
N TYR A 51 6.72 -5.35 15.46
CA TYR A 51 5.56 -4.99 14.65
C TYR A 51 5.25 -3.50 14.73
N ILE A 52 4.86 -2.90 13.60
CA ILE A 52 4.55 -1.48 13.49
C ILE A 52 3.08 -1.23 13.83
N TYR A 53 2.83 -0.23 14.67
CA TYR A 53 1.49 0.20 15.08
C TYR A 53 1.26 1.64 14.64
N ASN A 54 0.06 1.90 14.14
CA ASN A 54 -0.34 3.25 13.76
C ASN A 54 -0.59 4.13 15.00
N PRO A 55 -0.22 5.43 14.96
CA PRO A 55 -0.41 6.40 16.04
C PRO A 55 -1.89 6.79 16.28
N LEU A 56 -2.73 5.87 16.76
CA LEU A 56 -4.16 6.13 16.88
C LEU A 56 -4.48 7.36 17.76
N SER A 57 -3.72 7.58 18.83
CA SER A 57 -3.90 8.75 19.72
C SER A 57 -3.85 10.08 18.95
N TYR A 58 -2.94 10.19 17.96
CA TYR A 58 -2.80 11.39 17.15
C TYR A 58 -3.90 11.53 16.09
N THR A 59 -4.36 10.42 15.51
CA THR A 59 -5.50 10.45 14.58
C THR A 59 -6.81 10.78 15.30
N ARG A 60 -6.99 10.30 16.54
CA ARG A 60 -8.12 10.69 17.40
C ARG A 60 -8.03 12.16 17.81
N LEU A 61 -6.84 12.69 18.07
CA LEU A 61 -6.64 14.13 18.33
C LEU A 61 -7.05 14.99 17.12
N PHE A 62 -6.77 14.53 15.90
CA PHE A 62 -7.33 15.16 14.69
C PHE A 62 -8.87 15.14 14.71
N GLY A 63 -9.49 14.00 15.03
CA GLY A 63 -10.94 13.89 15.17
C GLY A 63 -11.52 14.83 16.24
N ALA A 64 -10.82 15.02 17.37
CA ALA A 64 -11.24 15.91 18.45
C ALA A 64 -11.14 17.40 18.09
N ARG A 65 -10.23 17.78 17.18
CA ARG A 65 -9.94 19.18 16.82
C ARG A 65 -10.58 19.60 15.50
N MET A 66 -10.87 18.66 14.60
CA MET A 66 -11.40 18.96 13.27
C MET A 66 -12.91 19.28 13.35
N PRO A 67 -13.36 20.47 12.90
CA PRO A 67 -14.77 20.81 12.88
C PRO A 67 -15.60 19.79 12.07
N GLY A 68 -16.66 19.26 12.68
CA GLY A 68 -17.54 18.26 12.05
C GLY A 68 -17.01 16.83 12.06
N ALA A 69 -15.88 16.57 12.73
CA ALA A 69 -15.37 15.22 12.99
C ALA A 69 -15.53 14.86 14.49
N SER A 70 -15.25 13.61 14.82
CA SER A 70 -15.09 13.17 16.20
C SER A 70 -14.10 12.00 16.29
N PRO A 71 -13.49 11.76 17.47
CA PRO A 71 -12.68 10.56 17.71
C PRO A 71 -13.43 9.26 17.45
N GLU A 72 -14.72 9.21 17.74
CA GLU A 72 -15.58 8.04 17.49
C GLU A 72 -15.80 7.81 15.99
N ALA A 73 -15.93 8.89 15.21
CA ALA A 73 -15.98 8.79 13.74
C ALA A 73 -14.66 8.27 13.16
N ILE A 74 -13.52 8.68 13.74
CA ILE A 74 -12.20 8.12 13.40
C ILE A 74 -12.16 6.63 13.72
N ASP A 75 -12.58 6.22 14.92
CA ASP A 75 -12.57 4.81 15.32
C ASP A 75 -13.45 3.96 14.40
N LYS A 76 -14.67 4.43 14.10
CA LYS A 76 -15.57 3.75 13.16
C LYS A 76 -14.94 3.59 11.77
N ALA A 77 -14.21 4.61 11.30
CA ALA A 77 -13.57 4.56 9.99
C ALA A 77 -12.38 3.60 9.92
N PHE A 78 -11.66 3.38 11.03
CA PHE A 78 -10.46 2.55 11.07
C PHE A 78 -10.69 1.12 11.56
N PHE A 79 -11.62 0.91 12.49
CA PHE A 79 -11.74 -0.34 13.25
C PHE A 79 -13.15 -0.93 13.26
N ASP A 80 -14.16 -0.18 12.84
CA ASP A 80 -15.57 -0.55 13.04
C ASP A 80 -15.86 -0.85 14.53
N GLU A 81 -16.85 -1.70 14.86
CA GLU A 81 -17.17 -2.13 16.23
C GLU A 81 -16.23 -3.24 16.74
N ARG A 82 -14.96 -2.93 17.04
CA ARG A 82 -14.01 -3.87 17.67
C ARG A 82 -13.78 -3.57 19.16
N ASP A 83 -14.12 -4.53 20.02
CA ASP A 83 -13.92 -4.45 21.48
C ASP A 83 -12.44 -4.35 21.90
N GLU A 84 -11.50 -4.77 21.04
CA GLU A 84 -10.05 -4.73 21.31
C GLU A 84 -9.47 -3.31 21.26
N VAL A 85 -10.21 -2.33 20.72
CA VAL A 85 -9.75 -0.95 20.59
C VAL A 85 -10.12 -0.17 21.87
N PRO A 86 -9.14 0.36 22.62
CA PRO A 86 -9.42 1.13 23.82
C PRO A 86 -10.30 2.35 23.50
N ALA A 87 -11.27 2.65 24.37
CA ALA A 87 -12.12 3.83 24.21
C ALA A 87 -11.29 5.12 24.18
N TYR A 88 -11.75 6.12 23.44
CA TYR A 88 -11.15 7.44 23.50
C TYR A 88 -11.43 8.10 24.86
N HIS A 89 -10.38 8.63 25.48
CA HIS A 89 -10.46 9.41 26.71
C HIS A 89 -10.07 10.86 26.40
N ALA A 90 -11.04 11.77 26.49
CA ALA A 90 -10.79 13.18 26.26
C ALA A 90 -9.98 13.79 27.41
N GLU A 91 -8.90 14.49 27.08
CA GLU A 91 -8.15 15.33 28.02
C GLU A 91 -8.46 16.82 27.78
N PRO A 92 -8.35 17.68 28.80
CA PRO A 92 -8.72 19.10 28.67
C PRO A 92 -7.98 19.88 27.56
N TRP A 93 -6.80 19.42 27.15
CA TRP A 93 -6.00 20.05 26.10
C TRP A 93 -6.27 19.49 24.69
N HIS A 94 -7.05 18.42 24.57
CA HIS A 94 -7.42 17.87 23.26
C HIS A 94 -8.27 18.87 22.47
N GLU A 95 -9.18 19.58 23.13
CA GLU A 95 -9.90 20.69 22.53
C GLU A 95 -8.98 21.92 22.41
N SER A 96 -8.95 22.53 21.23
CA SER A 96 -8.16 23.73 21.00
C SER A 96 -8.76 24.59 19.91
N VAL A 97 -9.20 25.80 20.28
CA VAL A 97 -9.80 26.78 19.36
C VAL A 97 -8.84 27.11 18.22
N ARG A 98 -7.56 27.37 18.53
CA ARG A 98 -6.55 27.67 17.51
C ARG A 98 -6.37 26.55 16.50
N HIS A 99 -6.31 25.29 16.96
CA HIS A 99 -6.17 24.14 16.06
C HIS A 99 -7.43 23.91 15.24
N ALA A 100 -8.62 24.06 15.83
CA ALA A 100 -9.90 23.97 15.13
C ALA A 100 -10.02 25.04 14.04
N GLU A 101 -9.63 26.29 14.30
CA GLU A 101 -9.61 27.37 13.31
C GLU A 101 -8.66 27.06 12.14
N LYS A 102 -7.44 26.58 12.43
CA LYS A 102 -6.44 26.22 11.40
C LYS A 102 -6.89 25.03 10.56
N LEU A 103 -7.48 24.00 11.18
CA LEU A 103 -8.04 22.85 10.49
C LEU A 103 -9.25 23.25 9.62
N GLY A 104 -10.12 24.13 10.13
CA GLY A 104 -11.23 24.70 9.35
C GLY A 104 -10.75 25.48 8.13
N ALA A 105 -9.72 26.33 8.29
CA ALA A 105 -9.10 27.04 7.17
C ALA A 105 -8.48 26.07 6.14
N THR A 106 -7.83 25.00 6.61
CA THR A 106 -7.27 23.95 5.75
C THR A 106 -8.37 23.24 4.96
N ALA A 107 -9.49 22.90 5.59
CA ALA A 107 -10.63 22.29 4.92
C ALA A 107 -11.27 23.22 3.87
N GLY A 108 -11.37 24.52 4.18
CA GLY A 108 -11.81 25.53 3.22
C GLY A 108 -10.88 25.62 2.00
N TRP A 109 -9.57 25.56 2.21
CA TRP A 109 -8.58 25.50 1.12
C TRP A 109 -8.74 24.24 0.27
N VAL A 110 -8.94 23.07 0.89
CA VAL A 110 -9.14 21.79 0.18
C VAL A 110 -10.32 21.84 -0.78
N LEU A 111 -11.44 22.46 -0.37
CA LEU A 111 -12.65 22.56 -1.20
C LEU A 111 -12.56 23.63 -2.30
N THR A 112 -11.56 24.51 -2.25
CA THR A 112 -11.43 25.64 -3.17
C THR A 112 -10.20 25.57 -4.08
N THR A 113 -9.25 24.68 -3.79
CA THR A 113 -8.02 24.54 -4.58
C THR A 113 -8.20 23.61 -5.78
N ASP A 114 -7.57 23.96 -6.90
CA ASP A 114 -7.58 23.16 -8.14
C ASP A 114 -6.26 22.44 -8.40
N SER A 115 -5.26 22.61 -7.54
CA SER A 115 -3.93 22.00 -7.73
C SER A 115 -3.20 21.79 -6.42
N TYR A 116 -2.26 20.84 -6.41
CA TYR A 116 -1.35 20.62 -5.29
C TYR A 116 0.11 20.53 -5.77
N PRO A 117 0.78 21.67 -6.04
CA PRO A 117 2.11 21.68 -6.67
C PRO A 117 3.18 20.88 -5.92
N GLN A 118 3.05 20.77 -4.59
CA GLN A 118 3.99 20.03 -3.74
C GLN A 118 4.05 18.55 -4.11
N ILE A 119 2.94 17.91 -4.48
CA ILE A 119 2.97 16.48 -4.85
C ILE A 119 3.67 16.26 -6.20
N GLU A 120 3.60 17.22 -7.12
CA GLU A 120 4.33 17.17 -8.40
C GLU A 120 5.82 17.41 -8.18
N ALA A 121 6.19 18.34 -7.29
CA ALA A 121 7.57 18.58 -6.92
C ALA A 121 8.21 17.34 -6.29
N ASP A 122 7.49 16.65 -5.41
CA ASP A 122 7.96 15.40 -4.81
C ASP A 122 8.12 14.27 -5.83
N LYS A 123 7.26 14.24 -6.85
CA LYS A 123 7.38 13.29 -7.95
C LYS A 123 8.66 13.54 -8.75
N LEU A 124 8.89 14.78 -9.15
CA LEU A 124 10.11 15.18 -9.85
C LEU A 124 11.36 14.89 -9.00
N MET A 125 11.31 15.13 -7.70
CA MET A 125 12.38 14.81 -6.75
C MET A 125 12.69 13.30 -6.74
N ALA A 126 11.66 12.46 -6.60
CA ALA A 126 11.82 11.01 -6.57
C ALA A 126 12.30 10.45 -7.94
N ASP A 127 11.75 10.97 -9.04
CA ASP A 127 12.19 10.63 -10.40
C ASP A 127 13.65 11.01 -10.64
N THR A 128 14.06 12.19 -10.18
CA THR A 128 15.45 12.64 -10.27
C THR A 128 16.39 11.76 -9.47
N ALA A 129 16.01 11.35 -8.25
CA ALA A 129 16.80 10.44 -7.43
C ALA A 129 17.06 9.09 -8.14
N ARG A 130 16.05 8.56 -8.84
CA ARG A 130 16.17 7.34 -9.65
C ARG A 130 17.00 7.57 -10.91
N ALA A 131 16.73 8.64 -11.66
CA ALA A 131 17.41 8.95 -12.92
C ALA A 131 18.90 9.28 -12.74
N THR A 132 19.28 9.77 -11.56
CA THR A 132 20.67 10.11 -11.21
C THR A 132 21.36 9.03 -10.36
N ARG A 133 20.78 7.82 -10.29
CA ARG A 133 21.41 6.69 -9.58
C ARG A 133 22.79 6.41 -10.20
N PRO A 134 23.87 6.46 -9.41
CA PRO A 134 25.21 6.14 -9.90
C PRO A 134 25.31 4.64 -10.22
N ASP A 135 26.27 4.28 -11.06
CA ASP A 135 26.67 2.88 -11.19
C ASP A 135 27.27 2.41 -9.86
N PHE A 136 26.57 1.51 -9.17
CA PHE A 136 27.03 1.03 -7.87
C PHE A 136 28.37 0.30 -7.95
N SER A 137 28.74 -0.27 -9.11
CA SER A 137 30.01 -0.96 -9.29
C SER A 137 31.21 0.00 -9.20
N THR A 138 31.00 1.30 -9.41
CA THR A 138 32.05 2.32 -9.30
C THR A 138 32.18 2.92 -7.90
N LEU A 139 31.26 2.60 -6.98
CA LEU A 139 31.25 3.13 -5.62
C LEU A 139 31.81 2.12 -4.62
N ASP A 140 32.49 2.60 -3.58
CA ASP A 140 32.85 1.79 -2.42
C ASP A 140 31.66 1.63 -1.42
N ASN A 141 31.83 0.82 -0.37
CA ASN A 141 30.76 0.57 0.60
C ASN A 141 30.39 1.82 1.42
N PHE A 142 31.33 2.73 1.65
CA PHE A 142 31.08 3.98 2.38
C PHE A 142 30.27 4.95 1.51
N GLU A 143 30.61 5.07 0.23
CA GLU A 143 29.86 5.85 -0.76
C GLU A 143 28.45 5.31 -0.96
N LEU A 144 28.27 3.99 -1.04
CA LEU A 144 26.95 3.35 -1.10
C LEU A 144 26.11 3.63 0.15
N MET A 145 26.71 3.56 1.33
CA MET A 145 26.02 3.89 2.60
C MET A 145 25.58 5.35 2.63
N ASN A 146 26.45 6.26 2.20
CA ASN A 146 26.12 7.69 2.10
C ASN A 146 25.01 7.94 1.07
N ARG A 147 25.00 7.22 -0.05
CA ARG A 147 23.92 7.28 -1.05
C ARG A 147 22.58 6.83 -0.49
N ALA A 148 22.55 5.79 0.34
CA ALA A 148 21.32 5.36 1.02
C ALA A 148 20.86 6.40 2.04
N ARG A 149 21.78 6.94 2.86
CA ARG A 149 21.46 7.97 3.87
C ARG A 149 20.97 9.27 3.26
N SER A 150 21.47 9.67 2.09
CA SER A 150 21.05 10.92 1.44
C SER A 150 19.59 10.91 0.99
N MET A 151 18.94 9.74 0.94
CA MET A 151 17.50 9.62 0.64
C MET A 151 16.60 9.89 1.84
N VAL A 152 17.11 9.83 3.08
CA VAL A 152 16.32 10.00 4.30
C VAL A 152 15.58 11.35 4.33
N PRO A 153 16.21 12.51 4.04
CA PRO A 153 15.51 13.79 4.03
C PRO A 153 14.46 13.87 2.92
N LEU A 154 14.74 13.31 1.74
CA LEU A 154 13.79 13.28 0.63
C LEU A 154 12.57 12.42 0.97
N LEU A 155 12.79 11.28 1.63
CA LEU A 155 11.73 10.38 2.08
C LEU A 155 10.87 11.05 3.16
N ARG A 156 11.48 11.82 4.08
CA ARG A 156 10.75 12.63 5.07
C ARG A 156 9.83 13.66 4.40
N GLN A 157 10.34 14.38 3.41
CA GLN A 157 9.56 15.36 2.64
C GLN A 157 8.40 14.70 1.90
N ALA A 158 8.67 13.63 1.14
CA ALA A 158 7.63 12.88 0.42
C ALA A 158 6.57 12.30 1.37
N MET A 159 6.99 11.84 2.56
CA MET A 159 6.06 11.39 3.60
C MET A 159 5.20 12.53 4.14
N MET A 160 5.77 13.72 4.38
CA MET A 160 5.02 14.87 4.86
C MET A 160 3.89 15.23 3.89
N THR A 161 4.22 15.48 2.61
CA THR A 161 3.21 15.76 1.57
C THR A 161 2.20 14.63 1.44
N GLY A 162 2.67 13.39 1.57
CA GLY A 162 1.83 12.19 1.57
C GLY A 162 0.82 12.13 2.70
N MET A 163 1.24 12.42 3.92
CA MET A 163 0.35 12.41 5.08
C MET A 163 -0.64 13.58 5.05
N ILE A 164 -0.24 14.74 4.53
CA ILE A 164 -1.16 15.85 4.25
C ILE A 164 -2.23 15.41 3.25
N SER A 165 -1.82 14.97 2.05
CA SER A 165 -2.78 14.55 1.02
C SER A 165 -3.68 13.40 1.45
N SER A 166 -3.12 12.39 2.14
CA SER A 166 -3.90 11.26 2.67
C SER A 166 -4.93 11.72 3.69
N THR A 167 -4.57 12.60 4.63
CA THR A 167 -5.51 13.11 5.65
C THR A 167 -6.60 13.94 5.01
N LEU A 168 -6.23 14.86 4.12
CA LEU A 168 -7.15 15.80 3.48
C LEU A 168 -8.06 15.15 2.42
N SER A 169 -7.69 13.99 1.88
CA SER A 169 -8.54 13.23 0.96
C SER A 169 -9.90 12.87 1.56
N SER A 170 -9.99 12.75 2.89
CA SER A 170 -11.24 12.45 3.61
C SER A 170 -12.30 13.55 3.50
N ILE A 171 -11.89 14.81 3.32
CA ILE A 171 -12.80 15.97 3.35
C ILE A 171 -13.71 15.95 2.12
N GLY A 172 -13.12 15.88 0.92
CA GLY A 172 -13.89 15.79 -0.31
C GLY A 172 -14.79 14.57 -0.34
N THR A 173 -14.26 13.41 0.06
CA THR A 173 -15.04 12.16 0.07
C THR A 173 -16.17 12.20 1.10
N GLY A 174 -15.96 12.86 2.25
CA GLY A 174 -16.98 13.06 3.26
C GLY A 174 -18.13 13.94 2.77
N VAL A 175 -17.82 15.03 2.05
CA VAL A 175 -18.83 15.88 1.40
C VAL A 175 -19.65 15.09 0.38
N VAL A 176 -18.99 14.34 -0.51
CA VAL A 176 -19.68 13.51 -1.50
C VAL A 176 -20.55 12.46 -0.81
N GLY A 177 -20.02 11.78 0.21
CA GLY A 177 -20.75 10.79 1.00
C GLY A 177 -22.02 11.36 1.62
N ALA A 178 -21.90 12.46 2.37
CA ALA A 178 -23.04 13.10 3.05
C ALA A 178 -24.14 13.54 2.07
N ILE A 179 -23.77 14.07 0.90
CA ILE A 179 -24.74 14.50 -0.11
C ILE A 179 -25.43 13.28 -0.73
N THR A 180 -24.71 12.22 -1.05
CA THR A 180 -25.33 10.99 -1.59
C THR A 180 -26.24 10.28 -0.59
N GLU A 181 -25.90 10.34 0.69
CA GLU A 181 -26.75 9.85 1.79
C GLU A 181 -28.03 10.68 1.90
N ALA A 182 -27.93 12.01 1.86
CA ALA A 182 -29.08 12.91 1.87
C ALA A 182 -30.01 12.71 0.65
N LEU A 183 -29.46 12.27 -0.48
CA LEU A 183 -30.22 11.89 -1.68
C LEU A 183 -30.86 10.48 -1.60
N GLY A 184 -30.63 9.74 -0.50
CA GLY A 184 -31.22 8.42 -0.25
C GLY A 184 -30.50 7.25 -0.92
N ASP A 185 -29.31 7.46 -1.48
CA ASP A 185 -28.49 6.39 -2.09
C ASP A 185 -27.00 6.58 -1.76
N PRO A 186 -26.54 6.19 -0.55
CA PRO A 186 -25.14 6.31 -0.15
C PRO A 186 -24.19 5.47 -1.03
N SER A 187 -24.69 4.47 -1.77
CA SER A 187 -23.88 3.67 -2.70
C SER A 187 -23.37 4.49 -3.90
N MET A 188 -23.98 5.65 -4.19
CA MET A 188 -23.52 6.55 -5.25
C MET A 188 -22.10 7.07 -5.00
N SER A 189 -21.73 7.28 -3.73
CA SER A 189 -20.40 7.79 -3.37
C SER A 189 -19.27 6.90 -3.91
N VAL A 190 -19.44 5.57 -3.83
CA VAL A 190 -18.45 4.59 -4.33
C VAL A 190 -18.31 4.71 -5.86
N ARG A 191 -19.43 4.82 -6.58
CA ARG A 191 -19.45 4.96 -8.05
C ARG A 191 -18.90 6.31 -8.52
N LEU A 192 -19.19 7.38 -7.79
CA LEU A 192 -18.67 8.73 -8.07
C LEU A 192 -17.15 8.82 -7.91
N LEU A 193 -16.58 8.05 -6.98
CA LEU A 193 -15.14 8.03 -6.71
C LEU A 193 -14.38 6.97 -7.51
N ALA A 194 -15.05 6.23 -8.41
CA ALA A 194 -14.43 5.24 -9.27
C ALA A 194 -13.70 5.88 -10.47
N GLY A 195 -12.72 5.17 -11.04
CA GLY A 195 -12.04 5.56 -12.29
C GLY A 195 -11.20 6.85 -12.22
N ILE A 196 -10.87 7.34 -11.02
CA ILE A 196 -9.92 8.44 -10.81
C ILE A 196 -8.53 8.02 -11.31
N GLU A 197 -7.84 8.91 -12.03
CA GLU A 197 -6.46 8.62 -12.48
C GLU A 197 -5.51 8.60 -11.28
N ALA A 198 -4.73 7.53 -11.16
CA ALA A 198 -3.76 7.35 -10.09
C ALA A 198 -2.46 6.76 -10.64
N ASP A 199 -1.32 7.20 -10.08
CA ASP A 199 0.01 6.70 -10.45
C ASP A 199 0.15 5.18 -10.15
N SER A 200 -0.71 4.60 -9.30
CA SER A 200 -0.77 3.16 -9.00
C SER A 200 -1.42 2.30 -10.09
N ALA A 201 -2.15 2.91 -11.04
CA ALA A 201 -2.74 2.20 -12.18
C ALA A 201 -1.74 1.91 -13.32
N GLU A 202 -0.62 2.63 -13.37
CA GLU A 202 0.37 2.49 -14.44
C GLU A 202 1.17 1.17 -14.44
N PRO A 203 1.68 0.67 -13.29
CA PRO A 203 2.38 -0.62 -13.28
C PRO A 203 1.52 -1.78 -13.81
N PRO A 204 0.25 -1.98 -13.40
CA PRO A 204 -0.63 -2.99 -14.00
C PRO A 204 -0.78 -2.84 -15.53
N ARG A 205 -0.92 -1.60 -16.06
CA ARG A 205 -0.96 -1.35 -17.52
C ARG A 205 0.35 -1.68 -18.22
N ALA A 206 1.49 -1.40 -17.58
CA ALA A 206 2.80 -1.74 -18.12
C ALA A 206 3.01 -3.25 -18.19
N ILE A 207 2.60 -3.98 -17.15
CA ILE A 207 2.61 -5.46 -17.13
C ILE A 207 1.66 -6.02 -18.19
N TRP A 208 0.47 -5.44 -18.37
CA TRP A 208 -0.44 -5.83 -19.45
C TRP A 208 0.23 -5.72 -20.82
N ARG A 209 0.89 -4.59 -21.10
CA ARG A 209 1.64 -4.36 -22.35
C ARG A 209 2.77 -5.39 -22.53
N LEU A 210 3.51 -5.72 -21.47
CA LEU A 210 4.52 -6.79 -21.51
C LEU A 210 3.89 -8.14 -21.88
N SER A 211 2.73 -8.47 -21.31
CA SER A 211 2.03 -9.73 -21.62
C SER A 211 1.64 -9.84 -23.09
N ARG A 212 1.27 -8.72 -23.73
CA ARG A 212 0.94 -8.69 -25.17
C ARG A 212 2.18 -8.91 -26.04
N LEU A 213 3.35 -8.44 -25.62
CA LEU A 213 4.61 -8.76 -26.30
C LEU A 213 4.91 -10.26 -26.25
N VAL A 214 4.59 -10.93 -25.14
CA VAL A 214 4.70 -12.40 -25.05
C VAL A 214 3.75 -13.08 -26.03
N ARG A 215 2.46 -12.71 -26.06
CA ARG A 215 1.47 -13.29 -26.99
C ARG A 215 1.83 -13.05 -28.45
N ALA A 216 2.45 -11.93 -28.78
CA ALA A 216 2.81 -11.57 -30.14
C ALA A 216 4.01 -12.36 -30.69
N SER A 217 4.78 -13.07 -29.84
CA SER A 217 5.99 -13.77 -30.25
C SER A 217 6.01 -15.21 -29.76
N LYS A 218 6.13 -16.15 -30.70
CA LYS A 218 6.28 -17.59 -30.37
C LYS A 218 7.58 -17.87 -29.61
N ASP A 219 8.65 -17.15 -29.92
CA ASP A 219 9.95 -17.32 -29.27
C ASP A 219 9.88 -16.92 -27.80
N VAL A 220 9.30 -15.74 -27.52
CA VAL A 220 9.15 -15.25 -26.15
C VAL A 220 8.17 -16.14 -25.37
N ALA A 221 7.03 -16.50 -25.98
CA ALA A 221 6.06 -17.39 -25.35
C ALA A 221 6.67 -18.75 -24.96
N ALA A 222 7.49 -19.35 -25.82
CA ALA A 222 8.17 -20.61 -25.53
C ALA A 222 9.12 -20.51 -24.33
N GLU A 223 9.76 -19.36 -24.11
CA GLU A 223 10.58 -19.15 -22.92
C GLU A 223 9.76 -19.04 -21.64
N PHE A 224 8.58 -18.42 -21.70
CA PHE A 224 7.62 -18.39 -20.58
C PHE A 224 7.03 -19.77 -20.29
N ASP A 225 6.73 -20.57 -21.32
CA ASP A 225 6.20 -21.94 -21.16
C ASP A 225 7.18 -22.87 -20.43
N ARG A 226 8.47 -22.54 -20.43
CA ARG A 226 9.52 -23.24 -19.66
C ARG A 226 9.57 -22.82 -18.17
N GLY A 227 8.73 -21.88 -17.75
CA GLY A 227 8.64 -21.35 -16.39
C GLY A 227 9.43 -20.06 -16.17
N VAL A 228 9.04 -19.29 -15.16
CA VAL A 228 9.58 -17.93 -14.91
C VAL A 228 10.93 -17.90 -14.19
N VAL A 229 11.34 -19.00 -13.54
CA VAL A 229 12.63 -19.10 -12.87
C VAL A 229 13.76 -18.99 -13.89
N GLY A 230 14.67 -18.02 -13.71
CA GLY A 230 15.78 -17.75 -14.62
C GLY A 230 15.36 -17.25 -16.02
N LEU A 231 14.12 -16.79 -16.17
CA LEU A 231 13.56 -16.36 -17.45
C LEU A 231 14.27 -15.11 -17.98
N THR A 232 14.64 -14.18 -17.08
CA THR A 232 15.35 -12.95 -17.43
C THR A 232 16.67 -13.26 -18.14
N GLU A 233 17.48 -14.18 -17.61
CA GLU A 233 18.76 -14.59 -18.18
C GLU A 233 18.57 -15.26 -19.55
N ARG A 234 17.56 -16.14 -19.69
CA ARG A 234 17.27 -16.80 -20.97
C ARG A 234 16.86 -15.81 -22.04
N LEU A 235 15.97 -14.87 -21.71
CA LEU A 235 15.52 -13.84 -22.63
C LEU A 235 16.66 -12.89 -23.04
N ARG A 236 17.53 -12.50 -22.11
CA ARG A 236 18.70 -11.66 -22.39
C ARG A 236 19.76 -12.38 -23.24
N ALA A 237 19.92 -13.69 -23.06
CA ALA A 237 20.84 -14.50 -23.85
C ALA A 237 20.31 -14.82 -25.27
N SER A 238 19.01 -14.61 -25.52
CA SER A 238 18.38 -14.92 -26.80
C SER A 238 18.85 -13.98 -27.92
N SER A 239 19.11 -14.55 -29.09
CA SER A 239 19.40 -13.78 -30.30
C SER A 239 18.15 -13.24 -31.01
N SER A 240 16.95 -13.69 -30.60
CA SER A 240 15.66 -13.32 -31.22
C SER A 240 15.40 -11.82 -31.12
N ALA A 241 14.92 -11.22 -32.21
CA ALA A 241 14.57 -9.80 -32.24
C ALA A 241 13.42 -9.48 -31.29
N ASP A 242 12.44 -10.39 -31.17
CA ASP A 242 11.31 -10.24 -30.26
C ASP A 242 11.73 -10.37 -28.80
N ALA A 243 12.66 -11.27 -28.48
CA ALA A 243 13.23 -11.38 -27.13
C ALA A 243 13.97 -10.10 -26.73
N LYS A 244 14.76 -9.51 -27.65
CA LYS A 244 15.42 -8.22 -27.42
C LYS A 244 14.40 -7.09 -27.21
N LYS A 245 13.31 -7.06 -27.98
CA LYS A 245 12.22 -6.10 -27.82
C LYS A 245 11.54 -6.25 -26.45
N PHE A 246 11.25 -7.49 -26.03
CA PHE A 246 10.67 -7.77 -24.72
C PHE A 246 11.63 -7.33 -23.60
N VAL A 247 12.91 -7.67 -23.68
CA VAL A 247 13.93 -7.28 -22.69
C VAL A 247 14.02 -5.77 -22.58
N SER A 248 14.02 -5.03 -23.70
CA SER A 248 14.03 -3.57 -23.68
C SER A 248 12.79 -3.00 -22.98
N ALA A 249 11.61 -3.56 -23.21
CA ALA A 249 10.38 -3.14 -22.53
C ALA A 249 10.39 -3.52 -21.04
N LEU A 250 10.97 -4.65 -20.68
CA LEU A 250 11.17 -5.06 -19.28
C LEU A 250 12.13 -4.10 -18.57
N ASP A 251 13.23 -3.69 -19.23
CA ASP A 251 14.18 -2.73 -18.67
C ASP A 251 13.54 -1.37 -18.41
N GLU A 252 12.71 -0.88 -19.33
CA GLU A 252 11.91 0.34 -19.13
C GLU A 252 10.93 0.18 -17.95
N PHE A 253 10.23 -0.95 -17.86
CA PHE A 253 9.35 -1.26 -16.74
C PHE A 253 10.09 -1.26 -15.39
N LEU A 254 11.23 -1.94 -15.31
CA LEU A 254 12.04 -2.01 -14.08
C LEU A 254 12.67 -0.65 -13.73
N PHE A 255 12.97 0.19 -14.73
CA PHE A 255 13.43 1.54 -14.47
C PHE A 255 12.37 2.38 -13.74
N HIS A 256 11.14 2.39 -14.26
CA HIS A 256 10.05 3.22 -13.74
C HIS A 256 9.35 2.65 -12.51
N TYR A 257 9.19 1.32 -12.45
CA TYR A 257 8.36 0.63 -11.46
C TYR A 257 9.11 -0.44 -10.67
N GLY A 258 10.39 -0.68 -10.96
CA GLY A 258 11.17 -1.74 -10.34
C GLY A 258 11.35 -1.59 -8.83
N SER A 259 11.18 -0.40 -8.25
CA SER A 259 11.26 -0.18 -6.80
C SER A 259 10.09 -0.80 -6.01
N ARG A 260 9.01 -1.15 -6.70
CA ARG A 260 7.80 -1.79 -6.15
C ARG A 260 8.04 -3.26 -5.86
N GLY A 261 7.23 -3.86 -5.00
CA GLY A 261 7.29 -5.27 -4.64
C GLY A 261 6.50 -5.56 -3.37
N PRO A 262 6.34 -6.84 -2.98
CA PRO A 262 5.63 -7.18 -1.76
C PRO A 262 6.33 -6.59 -0.53
N ALA A 263 5.57 -6.09 0.44
CA ALA A 263 6.11 -5.46 1.66
C ALA A 263 7.09 -4.29 1.39
N GLU A 264 6.89 -3.59 0.28
CA GLU A 264 7.78 -2.55 -0.31
C GLU A 264 8.20 -1.38 0.60
N TRP A 265 7.54 -1.16 1.74
CA TRP A 265 7.97 -0.16 2.71
C TRP A 265 9.27 -0.54 3.42
N ASP A 266 9.43 -1.83 3.73
CA ASP A 266 10.63 -2.31 4.40
C ASP A 266 11.76 -2.49 3.37
N VAL A 267 12.94 -1.99 3.72
CA VAL A 267 14.12 -2.08 2.85
C VAL A 267 14.66 -3.52 2.75
N ILE A 268 14.31 -4.43 3.68
CA ILE A 268 14.66 -5.85 3.57
C ILE A 268 13.95 -6.54 2.39
N ALA A 269 12.74 -6.08 2.07
CA ALA A 269 11.87 -6.70 1.08
C ALA A 269 12.48 -6.69 -0.33
N LEU A 270 12.10 -7.66 -1.15
CA LEU A 270 12.56 -7.76 -2.53
C LEU A 270 11.68 -6.90 -3.44
N SER A 271 12.33 -6.03 -4.20
CA SER A 271 11.72 -5.21 -5.24
C SER A 271 11.64 -6.00 -6.56
N TRP A 272 10.81 -5.57 -7.51
CA TRP A 272 10.79 -6.13 -8.87
C TRP A 272 12.13 -5.91 -9.59
N GLU A 273 12.87 -4.86 -9.25
CA GLU A 273 14.25 -4.65 -9.74
C GLU A 273 15.21 -5.71 -9.17
N ALA A 274 15.13 -6.01 -7.87
CA ALA A 274 15.98 -6.99 -7.22
C ALA A 274 15.60 -8.44 -7.55
N LYS A 275 14.32 -8.71 -7.82
CA LYS A 275 13.79 -10.03 -8.21
C LYS A 275 12.70 -9.89 -9.30
N PRO A 276 13.09 -9.72 -10.57
CA PRO A 276 12.17 -9.55 -11.69
C PRO A 276 11.18 -10.70 -11.86
N ASP A 277 11.53 -11.90 -11.41
CA ASP A 277 10.71 -13.12 -11.46
C ASP A 277 9.30 -12.90 -10.90
N VAL A 278 9.14 -12.05 -9.87
CA VAL A 278 7.83 -11.74 -9.29
C VAL A 278 6.94 -11.00 -10.29
N ALA A 279 7.50 -9.99 -10.98
CA ALA A 279 6.77 -9.27 -12.03
C ALA A 279 6.54 -10.18 -13.25
N LEU A 280 7.49 -11.05 -13.60
CA LEU A 280 7.36 -11.97 -14.72
C LEU A 280 6.33 -13.07 -14.48
N ALA A 281 6.18 -13.56 -13.25
CA ALA A 281 5.10 -14.49 -12.87
C ALA A 281 3.72 -13.88 -13.15
N ILE A 282 3.57 -12.59 -12.88
CA ILE A 282 2.36 -11.85 -13.18
C ILE A 282 2.17 -11.70 -14.70
N VAL A 283 3.22 -11.35 -15.44
CA VAL A 283 3.18 -11.29 -16.92
C VAL A 283 2.76 -12.64 -17.51
N ASP A 284 3.25 -13.75 -16.94
CA ASP A 284 2.91 -15.12 -17.35
C ASP A 284 1.42 -15.43 -17.15
N ARG A 285 0.79 -14.92 -16.10
CA ARG A 285 -0.66 -15.07 -15.90
C ARG A 285 -1.45 -14.17 -16.85
N MET A 286 -1.05 -12.92 -17.00
CA MET A 286 -1.76 -11.97 -17.87
C MET A 286 -1.71 -12.34 -19.35
N ARG A 287 -0.66 -13.01 -19.83
CA ARG A 287 -0.59 -13.43 -21.24
C ARG A 287 -1.66 -14.46 -21.62
N LEU A 288 -2.29 -15.12 -20.64
CA LEU A 288 -3.39 -16.06 -20.86
C LEU A 288 -4.75 -15.35 -21.01
N MET A 289 -4.83 -14.07 -20.64
CA MET A 289 -6.06 -13.28 -20.68
C MET A 289 -6.34 -12.72 -22.09
N THR A 290 -7.63 -12.50 -22.37
CA THR A 290 -8.11 -12.00 -23.66
C THR A 290 -8.04 -10.47 -23.72
N ASP A 291 -8.16 -9.88 -24.91
CA ASP A 291 -8.12 -8.41 -25.02
C ASP A 291 -9.39 -7.74 -24.46
N ALA A 292 -10.44 -8.51 -24.16
CA ALA A 292 -11.61 -8.03 -23.42
C ALA A 292 -11.28 -7.68 -21.96
N ASP A 293 -10.18 -8.24 -21.42
CA ASP A 293 -9.74 -7.99 -20.06
C ASP A 293 -8.76 -6.81 -19.94
N ASP A 294 -8.67 -5.98 -20.98
CA ASP A 294 -7.79 -4.80 -20.98
C ASP A 294 -8.14 -3.87 -19.79
N PRO A 295 -7.17 -3.57 -18.90
CA PRO A 295 -7.36 -2.63 -17.79
C PRO A 295 -7.90 -1.27 -18.23
N ALA A 296 -7.54 -0.81 -19.45
CA ALA A 296 -8.03 0.44 -20.01
C ALA A 296 -9.53 0.38 -20.35
N ALA A 297 -10.02 -0.78 -20.82
CA ALA A 297 -11.43 -0.98 -21.14
C ALA A 297 -12.30 -0.96 -19.87
N ARG A 298 -11.92 -1.73 -18.84
CA ARG A 298 -12.63 -1.75 -17.54
C ARG A 298 -12.69 -0.36 -16.91
N ARG A 299 -11.60 0.40 -17.01
CA ARG A 299 -11.59 1.78 -16.53
C ARG A 299 -12.53 2.69 -17.33
N ALA A 300 -12.57 2.55 -18.65
CA ALA A 300 -13.48 3.34 -19.49
C ALA A 300 -14.94 3.12 -19.08
N GLU A 301 -15.32 1.88 -18.74
CA GLU A 301 -16.64 1.54 -18.19
C GLU A 301 -16.90 2.22 -16.84
N ALA A 302 -15.93 2.16 -15.91
CA ALA A 302 -16.05 2.81 -14.61
C ALA A 302 -16.19 4.34 -14.74
N VAL A 303 -15.46 4.96 -15.67
CA VAL A 303 -15.56 6.40 -15.98
C VAL A 303 -16.93 6.73 -16.57
N ALA A 304 -17.44 5.92 -17.49
CA ALA A 304 -18.77 6.13 -18.08
C ALA A 304 -19.89 6.02 -17.03
N GLU A 305 -19.82 5.04 -16.13
CA GLU A 305 -20.77 4.91 -15.02
C GLU A 305 -20.68 6.09 -14.06
N ARG A 306 -19.47 6.52 -13.70
CA ARG A 306 -19.26 7.72 -12.87
C ARG A 306 -19.92 8.94 -13.49
N ASP A 307 -19.69 9.18 -14.77
CA ASP A 307 -20.22 10.35 -15.48
C ASP A 307 -21.76 10.31 -15.57
N ARG A 308 -22.35 9.11 -15.69
CA ARG A 308 -23.81 8.90 -15.61
C ARG A 308 -24.35 9.25 -14.21
N VAL A 309 -23.73 8.73 -13.15
CA VAL A 309 -24.15 9.00 -11.76
C VAL A 309 -23.97 10.48 -11.43
N LEU A 310 -22.89 11.10 -11.91
CA LEU A 310 -22.64 12.52 -11.75
C LEU A 310 -23.75 13.37 -12.38
N ALA A 311 -24.21 13.01 -13.59
CA ALA A 311 -25.33 13.69 -14.25
C ALA A 311 -26.65 13.53 -13.47
N ASP A 312 -26.92 12.35 -12.91
CA ASP A 312 -28.11 12.10 -12.08
C ASP A 312 -28.10 12.94 -10.79
N VAL A 313 -26.97 12.98 -10.08
CA VAL A 313 -26.82 13.81 -8.87
C VAL A 313 -26.98 15.29 -9.20
N ARG A 314 -26.36 15.79 -10.28
CA ARG A 314 -26.54 17.17 -10.75
C ARG A 314 -28.00 17.50 -11.06
N ALA A 315 -28.72 16.59 -11.70
CA ALA A 315 -30.13 16.78 -12.01
C ALA A 315 -30.99 16.85 -10.72
N LYS A 316 -30.72 15.97 -9.75
CA LYS A 316 -31.40 15.97 -8.44
C LYS A 316 -31.14 17.25 -7.63
N LEU A 317 -29.95 17.83 -7.76
CA LEU A 317 -29.54 19.05 -7.06
C LEU A 317 -29.79 20.34 -7.85
N ALA A 318 -30.39 20.29 -9.04
CA ALA A 318 -30.53 21.45 -9.92
C ALA A 318 -31.37 22.61 -9.30
N GLY A 319 -32.25 22.30 -8.35
CA GLY A 319 -33.05 23.28 -7.60
C GLY A 319 -32.36 23.86 -6.37
N ASP A 320 -31.17 23.37 -6.00
CA ASP A 320 -30.42 23.75 -4.82
C ASP A 320 -28.97 24.09 -5.22
N ALA A 321 -28.77 25.34 -5.63
CA ALA A 321 -27.48 25.82 -6.12
C ALA A 321 -26.36 25.75 -5.07
N GLU A 322 -26.70 25.85 -3.78
CA GLU A 322 -25.74 25.80 -2.68
C GLU A 322 -25.22 24.37 -2.48
N THR A 323 -26.14 23.40 -2.39
CA THR A 323 -25.76 21.98 -2.26
C THR A 323 -25.05 21.49 -3.52
N LEU A 324 -25.49 21.92 -4.71
CA LEU A 324 -24.80 21.60 -5.96
C LEU A 324 -23.37 22.16 -5.98
N GLY A 325 -23.16 23.42 -5.59
CA GLY A 325 -21.83 24.02 -5.51
C GLY A 325 -20.91 23.28 -4.54
N THR A 326 -21.45 22.88 -3.38
CA THR A 326 -20.74 22.07 -2.37
C THR A 326 -20.39 20.68 -2.90
N PHE A 327 -21.31 20.03 -3.62
CA PHE A 327 -21.07 18.74 -4.27
C PHE A 327 -19.93 18.82 -5.30
N GLU A 328 -19.94 19.83 -6.16
CA GLU A 328 -18.87 20.03 -7.16
C GLU A 328 -17.50 20.28 -6.49
N ALA A 329 -17.48 21.05 -5.40
CA ALA A 329 -16.27 21.25 -4.61
C ALA A 329 -15.76 19.94 -3.98
N GLY A 330 -16.67 19.13 -3.43
CA GLY A 330 -16.35 17.80 -2.89
C GLY A 330 -15.79 16.86 -3.95
N MET A 331 -16.36 16.85 -5.15
CA MET A 331 -15.87 16.02 -6.28
C MET A 331 -14.48 16.45 -6.77
N ARG A 332 -14.24 17.76 -6.92
CA ARG A 332 -12.91 18.28 -7.29
C ARG A 332 -11.87 17.93 -6.23
N ALA A 333 -12.17 18.20 -4.96
CA ALA A 333 -11.28 17.90 -3.84
C ALA A 333 -10.99 16.39 -3.75
N SER A 334 -12.00 15.54 -3.88
CA SER A 334 -11.84 14.08 -3.88
C SER A 334 -10.89 13.63 -4.98
N THR A 335 -11.11 14.11 -6.21
CA THR A 335 -10.26 13.76 -7.36
C THR A 335 -8.81 14.17 -7.11
N LEU A 336 -8.57 15.43 -6.73
CA LEU A 336 -7.23 15.95 -6.52
C LEU A 336 -6.47 15.22 -5.40
N PHE A 337 -7.09 15.08 -4.23
CA PHE A 337 -6.40 14.54 -3.06
C PHE A 337 -6.32 13.02 -3.04
N LEU A 338 -7.27 12.28 -3.66
CA LEU A 338 -7.10 10.84 -3.86
C LEU A 338 -5.99 10.53 -4.86
N SER A 339 -5.89 11.27 -5.98
CA SER A 339 -4.76 11.11 -6.91
C SER A 339 -3.42 11.47 -6.26
N ALA A 340 -3.38 12.56 -5.49
CA ALA A 340 -2.17 12.94 -4.73
C ALA A 340 -1.79 11.88 -3.69
N ARG A 341 -2.79 11.26 -3.05
CA ARG A 341 -2.61 10.17 -2.09
C ARG A 341 -1.93 8.95 -2.75
N GLU A 342 -2.37 8.55 -3.93
CA GLU A 342 -1.72 7.42 -4.63
C GLU A 342 -0.31 7.78 -5.13
N ARG A 343 -0.11 9.02 -5.57
CA ARG A 343 1.19 9.50 -6.03
C ARG A 343 2.25 9.56 -4.93
N TYR A 344 1.92 10.03 -3.72
CA TYR A 344 2.94 10.12 -2.67
C TYR A 344 3.51 8.75 -2.35
N LYS A 345 2.66 7.71 -2.37
CA LYS A 345 3.09 6.35 -2.09
C LYS A 345 4.09 5.89 -3.15
N ALA A 346 3.85 6.18 -4.42
CA ALA A 346 4.82 5.91 -5.49
C ALA A 346 6.15 6.67 -5.29
N ASN A 347 6.09 7.94 -4.89
CA ASN A 347 7.27 8.76 -4.61
C ASN A 347 8.11 8.19 -3.47
N CYS A 348 7.47 7.89 -2.33
CA CYS A 348 8.13 7.29 -1.17
C CYS A 348 8.79 5.96 -1.54
N ILE A 349 8.10 5.08 -2.27
CA ILE A 349 8.63 3.74 -2.58
C ILE A 349 9.79 3.79 -3.57
N LYS A 350 9.78 4.76 -4.50
CA LYS A 350 10.96 5.04 -5.34
C LYS A 350 12.17 5.41 -4.49
N LEU A 351 12.01 6.30 -3.52
CA LEU A 351 13.08 6.69 -2.59
C LEU A 351 13.52 5.53 -1.67
N VAL A 352 12.58 4.69 -1.21
CA VAL A 352 12.90 3.45 -0.49
C VAL A 352 13.72 2.49 -1.37
N GLY A 353 13.42 2.40 -2.67
CA GLY A 353 14.26 1.67 -3.63
C GLY A 353 15.69 2.20 -3.69
N GLU A 354 15.86 3.52 -3.76
CA GLU A 354 17.18 4.18 -3.73
C GLU A 354 17.94 4.04 -2.40
N ILE A 355 17.27 3.57 -1.34
CA ILE A 355 17.88 3.17 -0.07
C ILE A 355 18.24 1.67 -0.10
N ARG A 356 17.27 0.85 -0.53
CA ARG A 356 17.35 -0.61 -0.55
C ARG A 356 18.50 -1.11 -1.41
N GLU A 357 18.60 -0.64 -2.65
CA GLU A 357 19.52 -1.24 -3.63
C GLU A 357 21.01 -1.01 -3.28
N PRO A 358 21.46 0.17 -2.83
CA PRO A 358 22.82 0.34 -2.31
C PRO A 358 23.12 -0.57 -1.10
N MET A 359 22.17 -0.73 -0.18
CA MET A 359 22.34 -1.61 0.99
C MET A 359 22.45 -3.09 0.58
N ARG A 360 21.65 -3.52 -0.41
CA ARG A 360 21.76 -4.86 -0.99
C ARG A 360 23.09 -5.06 -1.71
N GLU A 361 23.62 -4.05 -2.40
CA GLU A 361 24.96 -4.11 -3.01
C GLU A 361 26.06 -4.31 -1.95
N ILE A 362 26.06 -3.49 -0.88
CA ILE A 362 27.01 -3.65 0.24
C ILE A 362 26.95 -5.07 0.79
N ALA A 363 25.74 -5.56 1.06
CA ALA A 363 25.55 -6.89 1.61
C ALA A 363 26.01 -8.00 0.64
N ARG A 364 25.73 -7.90 -0.66
CA ARG A 364 26.23 -8.85 -1.67
C ARG A 364 27.76 -8.92 -1.67
N ARG A 365 28.45 -7.78 -1.57
CA ARG A 365 29.92 -7.73 -1.47
C ARG A 365 30.43 -8.40 -0.20
N LEU A 366 29.79 -8.12 0.93
CA LEU A 366 30.18 -8.71 2.22
C LEU A 366 29.90 -10.22 2.28
N VAL A 367 28.84 -10.70 1.62
CA VAL A 367 28.58 -12.14 1.45
C VAL A 367 29.65 -12.79 0.57
N ALA A 368 29.97 -12.18 -0.58
CA ALA A 368 31.02 -12.68 -1.46
C ALA A 368 32.40 -12.71 -0.78
N GLY A 369 32.66 -11.75 0.12
CA GLY A 369 33.86 -11.70 0.96
C GLY A 369 33.82 -12.60 2.20
N GLY A 370 32.74 -13.34 2.44
CA GLY A 370 32.59 -14.26 3.58
C GLY A 370 32.32 -13.59 4.94
N LEU A 371 32.06 -12.29 4.97
CA LEU A 371 31.75 -11.53 6.20
C LEU A 371 30.27 -11.61 6.59
N LEU A 372 29.35 -11.71 5.63
CA LEU A 372 27.94 -12.01 5.90
C LEU A 372 27.57 -13.37 5.33
N LYS A 373 26.57 -14.04 5.91
CA LYS A 373 26.07 -15.32 5.38
C LYS A 373 24.96 -15.13 4.35
N GLU A 374 24.09 -14.15 4.58
CA GLU A 374 22.94 -13.83 3.75
C GLU A 374 22.86 -12.32 3.54
N VAL A 375 22.28 -11.88 2.43
CA VAL A 375 22.13 -10.44 2.10
C VAL A 375 21.24 -9.76 3.14
N GLU A 376 20.24 -10.49 3.63
CA GLU A 376 19.22 -10.03 4.58
C GLU A 376 19.82 -9.62 5.93
N HIS A 377 21.00 -10.14 6.29
CA HIS A 377 21.65 -9.85 7.56
C HIS A 377 21.96 -8.36 7.75
N ILE A 378 22.26 -7.61 6.67
CA ILE A 378 22.55 -6.17 6.80
C ILE A 378 21.35 -5.38 7.34
N PHE A 379 20.13 -5.83 7.05
CA PHE A 379 18.90 -5.15 7.48
C PHE A 379 18.55 -5.41 8.94
N MET A 380 19.36 -6.24 9.61
CA MET A 380 19.28 -6.42 11.05
C MET A 380 20.02 -5.32 11.82
N LEU A 381 20.79 -4.45 11.16
CA LEU A 381 21.47 -3.32 11.82
C LEU A 381 20.48 -2.40 12.53
N MET A 382 20.88 -1.84 13.66
CA MET A 382 20.19 -0.71 14.30
C MET A 382 20.80 0.61 13.80
N ALA A 383 20.05 1.71 13.84
CA ALA A 383 20.51 3.02 13.36
C ALA A 383 21.84 3.49 14.00
N ASP A 384 22.05 3.20 15.28
CA ASP A 384 23.27 3.52 16.04
C ASP A 384 24.46 2.60 15.74
N GLU A 385 24.23 1.48 15.07
CA GLU A 385 25.27 0.51 14.69
C GLU A 385 25.86 0.78 13.30
N VAL A 386 25.18 1.58 12.48
CA VAL A 386 25.50 1.72 11.04
C VAL A 386 26.89 2.31 10.79
N ASP A 387 27.29 3.31 11.58
CA ASP A 387 28.61 3.95 11.43
C ASP A 387 29.75 3.02 11.81
N GLU A 388 29.65 2.33 12.95
CA GLU A 388 30.67 1.36 13.35
C GLU A 388 30.71 0.17 12.39
N PHE A 389 29.56 -0.32 11.93
CA PHE A 389 29.49 -1.37 10.92
C PHE A 389 30.22 -1.00 9.63
N GLY A 390 30.12 0.25 9.18
CA GLY A 390 30.82 0.74 8.00
C GLY A 390 32.36 0.66 8.10
N ILE A 391 32.90 0.67 9.33
CA ILE A 391 34.35 0.63 9.62
C ILE A 391 34.79 -0.80 9.99
N HIS A 392 33.96 -1.52 10.77
CA HIS A 392 34.27 -2.82 11.36
C HIS A 392 33.11 -3.82 11.16
N PRO A 393 32.80 -4.21 9.91
CA PRO A 393 31.67 -5.11 9.63
C PRO A 393 31.86 -6.52 10.24
N ASP A 394 33.11 -6.94 10.45
CA ASP A 394 33.48 -8.22 11.06
C ASP A 394 32.90 -8.38 12.47
N ARG A 395 32.84 -7.30 13.27
CA ARG A 395 32.30 -7.28 14.64
C ARG A 395 30.81 -7.59 14.70
N TYR A 396 30.10 -7.41 13.58
CA TYR A 396 28.65 -7.53 13.51
C TYR A 396 28.18 -8.84 12.90
N THR A 397 29.06 -9.61 12.25
CA THR A 397 28.74 -10.86 11.54
C THR A 397 27.83 -11.81 12.32
N GLN A 398 28.28 -12.19 13.53
CA GLN A 398 27.53 -13.13 14.39
C GLN A 398 26.25 -12.48 14.92
N LYS A 399 26.35 -11.23 15.40
CA LYS A 399 25.24 -10.46 15.97
C LYS A 399 24.07 -10.33 15.00
N LEU A 400 24.35 -10.01 13.73
CA LEU A 400 23.33 -9.84 12.69
C LEU A 400 22.71 -11.18 12.30
N ALA A 401 23.47 -12.27 12.26
CA ALA A 401 22.94 -13.60 12.01
C ALA A 401 21.99 -14.07 13.12
N GLU A 402 22.35 -13.86 14.40
CA GLU A 402 21.50 -14.19 15.55
C GLU A 402 20.23 -13.34 15.56
N ARG A 403 20.34 -12.05 15.26
CA ARG A 403 19.18 -11.14 15.17
C ARG A 403 18.27 -11.51 13.99
N HIS A 404 18.83 -11.92 12.85
CA HIS A 404 18.05 -12.42 11.71
C HIS A 404 17.28 -13.70 12.06
N ALA A 405 17.92 -14.63 12.77
CA ALA A 405 17.26 -15.84 13.27
C ALA A 405 16.09 -15.49 14.22
N ALA A 406 16.29 -14.55 15.14
CA ALA A 406 15.23 -14.07 16.02
C ALA A 406 14.09 -13.36 15.26
N TYR A 407 14.43 -12.48 14.31
CA TYR A 407 13.48 -11.79 13.44
C TYR A 407 12.55 -12.77 12.71
N ARG A 408 13.11 -13.86 12.16
CA ARG A 408 12.32 -14.90 11.49
C ARG A 408 11.28 -15.56 12.39
N THR A 409 11.57 -15.74 13.68
CA THR A 409 10.59 -16.33 14.62
C THR A 409 9.38 -15.45 14.86
N LEU A 410 9.48 -14.14 14.56
CA LEU A 410 8.36 -13.22 14.72
C LEU A 410 7.24 -13.54 13.74
N PHE A 411 7.52 -14.09 12.55
CA PHE A 411 6.48 -14.47 11.58
C PHE A 411 5.55 -15.58 12.10
N ASP A 412 5.94 -16.31 13.15
CA ASP A 412 5.13 -17.39 13.73
C ASP A 412 4.12 -16.91 14.78
N VAL A 413 4.15 -15.63 15.16
CA VAL A 413 3.28 -15.07 16.21
C VAL A 413 2.27 -14.08 15.63
N GLU A 414 1.16 -13.95 16.34
CA GLU A 414 0.14 -12.95 16.12
C GLU A 414 0.39 -11.78 17.08
N PRO A 415 0.73 -10.59 16.56
CA PRO A 415 0.80 -9.40 17.39
C PRO A 415 -0.59 -9.04 17.92
N PRO A 416 -0.69 -8.41 19.12
CA PRO A 416 -1.96 -7.84 19.57
C PRO A 416 -2.48 -6.81 18.55
N PHE A 417 -3.80 -6.71 18.40
CA PHE A 417 -4.39 -5.79 17.44
C PHE A 417 -4.16 -4.32 17.81
N ALA A 418 -4.29 -3.99 19.10
CA ALA A 418 -4.04 -2.68 19.66
C ALA A 418 -3.04 -2.77 20.82
N VAL A 419 -2.31 -1.66 21.04
CA VAL A 419 -1.39 -1.51 22.17
C VAL A 419 -1.80 -0.28 22.96
N ASP A 420 -2.06 -0.48 24.25
CA ASP A 420 -2.37 0.57 25.22
C ASP A 420 -1.47 0.42 26.45
N GLY A 421 -0.36 1.16 26.46
CA GLY A 421 0.64 1.09 27.51
C GLY A 421 1.47 -0.19 27.49
N LYS A 422 1.11 -1.18 28.32
CA LYS A 422 1.97 -2.36 28.58
C LYS A 422 1.71 -3.49 27.57
N VAL A 423 2.77 -3.90 26.87
CA VAL A 423 2.73 -5.04 25.94
C VAL A 423 3.30 -6.28 26.62
N ALA A 424 2.57 -7.40 26.55
CA ALA A 424 3.06 -8.68 27.06
C ALA A 424 4.33 -9.15 26.31
N PRO A 425 5.22 -9.92 26.95
CA PRO A 425 6.37 -10.50 26.25
C PRO A 425 5.94 -11.34 25.04
N ILE A 426 6.74 -11.32 23.97
CA ILE A 426 6.46 -12.05 22.71
C ILE A 426 6.23 -13.54 22.95
N SER A 427 6.88 -14.13 23.97
CA SER A 427 6.70 -15.53 24.35
C SER A 427 5.28 -15.88 24.82
N GLN A 428 4.46 -14.89 25.17
CA GLN A 428 3.07 -15.05 25.58
C GLN A 428 2.08 -14.74 24.45
N TRP A 429 2.55 -14.33 23.27
CA TRP A 429 1.69 -14.01 22.15
C TRP A 429 1.15 -15.29 21.50
N LYS A 430 -0.03 -15.19 20.90
CA LYS A 430 -0.64 -16.31 20.18
C LYS A 430 0.26 -16.72 19.01
N LYS A 431 0.37 -18.02 18.76
CA LYS A 431 1.03 -18.55 17.57
C LYS A 431 0.03 -18.53 16.41
N ARG A 432 0.46 -18.15 15.20
CA ARG A 432 -0.41 -18.15 13.99
C ARG A 432 -0.99 -19.53 13.65
N THR A 433 -0.34 -20.60 14.11
CA THR A 433 -0.81 -21.98 13.93
C THR A 433 -1.87 -22.42 14.95
N ALA A 434 -2.21 -21.58 15.93
CA ALA A 434 -3.06 -21.96 17.06
C ALA A 434 -4.57 -21.71 16.83
N ALA A 435 -4.96 -20.99 15.79
CA ALA A 435 -6.38 -20.73 15.52
C ALA A 435 -7.04 -21.93 14.83
N GLN A 436 -7.76 -22.76 15.59
CA GLN A 436 -8.83 -23.59 15.04
C GLN A 436 -9.96 -22.66 14.60
N VAL A 437 -9.88 -22.14 13.38
CA VAL A 437 -10.98 -21.37 12.79
C VAL A 437 -11.96 -22.35 12.17
N GLU A 438 -13.25 -22.20 12.44
CA GLU A 438 -14.27 -23.02 11.77
C GLU A 438 -14.29 -22.70 10.27
N VAL A 439 -13.98 -23.72 9.47
CA VAL A 439 -14.03 -23.65 8.01
C VAL A 439 -15.49 -23.46 7.58
N ALA A 440 -15.73 -22.48 6.72
CA ALA A 440 -17.05 -22.15 6.22
C ALA A 440 -17.58 -23.28 5.31
N LYS A 441 -18.88 -23.54 5.40
CA LYS A 441 -19.60 -24.59 4.67
C LYS A 441 -20.49 -23.97 3.61
N SER A 442 -20.90 -24.78 2.64
CA SER A 442 -21.91 -24.39 1.65
C SER A 442 -23.15 -23.80 2.33
N GLY A 443 -23.59 -22.63 1.87
CA GLY A 443 -24.67 -21.84 2.43
C GLY A 443 -24.25 -20.78 3.47
N ASP A 444 -23.01 -20.83 3.98
CA ASP A 444 -22.51 -19.81 4.90
C ASP A 444 -22.32 -18.47 4.20
N VAL A 445 -22.64 -17.39 4.91
CA VAL A 445 -22.42 -16.00 4.47
C VAL A 445 -21.43 -15.34 5.43
N LEU A 446 -20.24 -15.05 4.93
CA LEU A 446 -19.23 -14.28 5.64
C LEU A 446 -19.49 -12.80 5.45
N LYS A 447 -19.33 -12.02 6.51
CA LYS A 447 -19.51 -10.56 6.51
C LYS A 447 -18.17 -9.85 6.54
N GLY A 448 -18.07 -8.79 5.77
CA GLY A 448 -17.02 -7.79 5.81
C GLY A 448 -17.64 -6.41 5.61
N VAL A 449 -16.93 -5.54 4.90
CA VAL A 449 -17.38 -4.16 4.62
C VAL A 449 -17.66 -4.00 3.13
N ALA A 450 -18.70 -3.24 2.77
CA ALA A 450 -18.93 -2.83 1.38
C ALA A 450 -17.87 -1.79 0.97
N ALA A 451 -17.07 -2.10 -0.06
CA ALA A 451 -15.94 -1.24 -0.41
C ALA A 451 -15.70 -1.03 -1.91
N SER A 452 -16.00 -2.02 -2.75
CA SER A 452 -16.03 -1.84 -4.21
C SER A 452 -17.25 -2.54 -4.76
N SER A 453 -18.14 -1.79 -5.42
CA SER A 453 -19.44 -2.26 -5.88
C SER A 453 -19.36 -3.35 -6.96
N GLY A 454 -20.41 -4.17 -7.03
CA GLY A 454 -20.56 -5.24 -8.01
C GLY A 454 -20.73 -6.62 -7.37
N VAL A 455 -21.08 -7.61 -8.18
CA VAL A 455 -21.27 -9.00 -7.74
C VAL A 455 -20.57 -9.92 -8.73
N ALA A 456 -19.74 -10.83 -8.23
CA ALA A 456 -19.08 -11.85 -9.05
C ALA A 456 -19.05 -13.20 -8.33
N THR A 457 -19.04 -14.27 -9.12
CA THR A 457 -18.94 -15.65 -8.64
C THR A 457 -17.74 -16.32 -9.32
N GLY A 458 -16.93 -17.04 -8.55
CA GLY A 458 -15.75 -17.73 -9.06
C GLY A 458 -15.17 -18.72 -8.06
N ILE A 459 -14.06 -19.35 -8.43
CA ILE A 459 -13.33 -20.27 -7.54
C ILE A 459 -12.45 -19.47 -6.61
N ALA A 460 -12.61 -19.68 -5.29
CA ALA A 460 -11.78 -19.05 -4.28
C ALA A 460 -10.34 -19.56 -4.38
N ARG A 461 -9.37 -18.65 -4.47
CA ARG A 461 -7.94 -18.95 -4.38
C ARG A 461 -7.32 -18.20 -3.23
N VAL A 462 -6.87 -18.95 -2.23
CA VAL A 462 -6.14 -18.38 -1.09
C VAL A 462 -4.69 -18.16 -1.49
N ILE A 463 -4.31 -16.89 -1.64
CA ILE A 463 -2.95 -16.47 -1.99
C ILE A 463 -2.37 -15.71 -0.79
N LEU A 464 -1.27 -16.24 -0.24
CA LEU A 464 -0.58 -15.63 0.92
C LEU A 464 0.67 -14.84 0.50
N ASP A 465 1.23 -15.17 -0.66
CA ASP A 465 2.41 -14.53 -1.25
C ASP A 465 2.14 -14.29 -2.74
N PRO A 466 2.18 -13.03 -3.23
CA PRO A 466 1.90 -12.73 -4.63
C PRO A 466 3.01 -13.26 -5.59
N ALA A 467 4.13 -13.76 -5.06
CA ALA A 467 5.13 -14.48 -5.83
C ALA A 467 4.79 -15.97 -6.05
N GLN A 468 3.76 -16.50 -5.40
CA GLN A 468 3.33 -17.90 -5.50
C GLN A 468 1.94 -17.97 -6.16
N LEU A 469 1.93 -18.12 -7.50
CA LEU A 469 0.72 -18.00 -8.33
C LEU A 469 0.39 -19.27 -9.13
N ASP A 470 0.90 -20.42 -8.71
CA ASP A 470 0.89 -21.63 -9.52
C ASP A 470 -0.54 -22.11 -9.86
N ASP A 471 -1.52 -21.82 -9.01
CA ASP A 471 -2.93 -22.24 -9.17
C ASP A 471 -3.93 -21.09 -9.39
N PHE A 472 -3.47 -19.85 -9.60
CA PHE A 472 -4.37 -18.69 -9.76
C PHE A 472 -4.70 -18.45 -11.24
N GLU A 473 -5.97 -18.61 -11.61
CA GLU A 473 -6.43 -18.49 -13.00
C GLU A 473 -7.30 -17.24 -13.22
N PRO A 474 -7.35 -16.71 -14.46
CA PRO A 474 -8.28 -15.63 -14.79
C PRO A 474 -9.75 -16.02 -14.48
N GLY A 475 -10.45 -15.16 -13.74
CA GLY A 475 -11.82 -15.37 -13.29
C GLY A 475 -11.95 -15.94 -11.86
N ASP A 476 -10.86 -16.35 -11.24
CA ASP A 476 -10.84 -16.78 -9.84
C ASP A 476 -11.13 -15.60 -8.87
N VAL A 477 -11.60 -15.94 -7.67
CA VAL A 477 -11.78 -14.97 -6.58
C VAL A 477 -10.52 -14.98 -5.72
N LEU A 478 -9.84 -13.83 -5.64
CA LEU A 478 -8.62 -13.67 -4.85
C LEU A 478 -8.97 -13.53 -3.36
N ILE A 479 -8.51 -14.48 -2.54
CA ILE A 479 -8.60 -14.43 -1.07
C ILE A 479 -7.19 -14.19 -0.51
N ALA A 480 -6.96 -13.07 0.17
CA ALA A 480 -5.63 -12.69 0.69
C ALA A 480 -5.70 -12.17 2.14
N PRO A 481 -4.62 -12.24 2.94
CA PRO A 481 -4.65 -11.71 4.30
C PRO A 481 -4.76 -10.18 4.30
N GLN A 482 -3.96 -9.54 3.46
CA GLN A 482 -3.91 -8.11 3.18
C GLN A 482 -3.21 -7.96 1.82
N THR A 483 -3.35 -6.80 1.18
CA THR A 483 -2.68 -6.53 -0.10
C THR A 483 -1.99 -5.19 -0.06
N ASP A 484 -0.89 -5.09 -0.80
CA ASP A 484 -0.21 -3.83 -1.12
C ASP A 484 -0.20 -3.65 -2.65
N PRO A 485 0.33 -2.54 -3.17
CA PRO A 485 0.32 -2.31 -4.61
C PRO A 485 1.05 -3.32 -5.49
N SER A 486 1.90 -4.18 -4.95
CA SER A 486 2.49 -5.26 -5.74
C SER A 486 1.48 -6.33 -6.12
N TRP A 487 0.33 -6.38 -5.44
CA TRP A 487 -0.76 -7.32 -5.72
C TRP A 487 -1.70 -6.80 -6.81
N ALA A 488 -1.70 -5.50 -7.10
CA ALA A 488 -2.60 -4.88 -8.08
C ALA A 488 -2.66 -5.61 -9.43
N PRO A 489 -1.58 -6.21 -9.95
CA PRO A 489 -1.67 -6.99 -11.18
C PRO A 489 -2.49 -8.28 -11.06
N LEU A 490 -2.58 -8.90 -9.87
CA LEU A 490 -3.46 -10.05 -9.62
C LEU A 490 -4.94 -9.67 -9.69
N PHE A 491 -5.25 -8.42 -9.36
CA PHE A 491 -6.61 -7.92 -9.35
C PHE A 491 -7.16 -7.94 -10.79
N LEU A 492 -6.32 -7.67 -11.79
CA LEU A 492 -6.73 -7.74 -13.19
C LEU A 492 -7.24 -9.12 -13.60
N ALA A 493 -6.62 -10.19 -13.10
CA ALA A 493 -7.05 -11.56 -13.35
C ALA A 493 -8.21 -12.01 -12.45
N ALA A 494 -8.43 -11.36 -11.32
CA ALA A 494 -9.48 -11.73 -10.37
C ALA A 494 -10.88 -11.30 -10.88
N SER A 495 -11.90 -12.11 -10.58
CA SER A 495 -13.31 -11.74 -10.74
C SER A 495 -13.87 -11.00 -9.52
N ALA A 496 -13.30 -11.23 -8.33
CA ALA A 496 -13.53 -10.47 -7.11
C ALA A 496 -12.35 -10.61 -6.13
N VAL A 497 -12.30 -9.72 -5.13
CA VAL A 497 -11.25 -9.69 -4.09
C VAL A 497 -11.86 -9.75 -2.69
N VAL A 498 -11.30 -10.59 -1.82
CA VAL A 498 -11.65 -10.70 -0.41
C VAL A 498 -10.38 -10.63 0.43
N VAL A 499 -10.36 -9.79 1.46
CA VAL A 499 -9.20 -9.66 2.35
C VAL A 499 -9.56 -9.77 3.84
N ASN A 500 -8.69 -10.41 4.64
CA ASN A 500 -8.90 -10.52 6.09
C ASN A 500 -8.92 -9.15 6.77
N VAL A 501 -8.02 -8.25 6.34
CA VAL A 501 -7.80 -6.94 6.95
C VAL A 501 -7.77 -5.87 5.87
N GLY A 502 -8.56 -4.80 6.07
CA GLY A 502 -8.50 -3.61 5.24
C GLY A 502 -9.62 -2.63 5.54
N ALA A 503 -9.31 -1.34 5.59
CA ALA A 503 -10.30 -0.28 5.68
C ALA A 503 -10.77 0.14 4.28
N VAL A 504 -11.92 0.80 4.15
CA VAL A 504 -12.47 1.26 2.86
C VAL A 504 -11.44 2.10 2.06
N GLY A 505 -10.56 2.82 2.76
CA GLY A 505 -9.49 3.60 2.16
C GLY A 505 -8.17 2.85 1.92
N SER A 506 -8.06 1.54 2.16
CA SER A 506 -6.82 0.77 1.95
C SER A 506 -6.63 0.40 0.47
N HIS A 507 -5.40 0.04 0.09
CA HIS A 507 -5.00 -0.13 -1.30
C HIS A 507 -5.88 -1.12 -2.09
N ALA A 508 -6.21 -2.28 -1.51
CA ALA A 508 -7.06 -3.28 -2.18
C ALA A 508 -8.38 -2.67 -2.68
N MET A 509 -8.99 -1.82 -1.86
CA MET A 509 -10.30 -1.22 -2.13
C MET A 509 -10.19 -0.09 -3.14
N ILE A 510 -9.09 0.67 -3.11
CA ILE A 510 -8.80 1.68 -4.12
C ILE A 510 -8.58 1.01 -5.47
N ALA A 511 -7.65 0.05 -5.56
CA ALA A 511 -7.36 -0.68 -6.78
C ALA A 511 -8.60 -1.41 -7.34
N SER A 512 -9.40 -2.02 -6.48
CA SER A 512 -10.65 -2.68 -6.91
C SER A 512 -11.65 -1.69 -7.49
N ARG A 513 -11.81 -0.49 -6.92
CA ARG A 513 -12.69 0.56 -7.47
C ARG A 513 -12.17 1.15 -8.77
N GLU A 514 -10.85 1.29 -8.90
CA GLU A 514 -10.20 1.74 -10.14
C GLU A 514 -10.40 0.74 -11.28
N LEU A 515 -10.39 -0.55 -10.96
CA LEU A 515 -10.49 -1.65 -11.92
C LEU A 515 -11.92 -2.19 -12.09
N GLY A 516 -12.91 -1.67 -11.35
CA GLY A 516 -14.30 -2.12 -11.39
C GLY A 516 -14.53 -3.53 -10.84
N ILE A 517 -13.69 -4.00 -9.92
CA ILE A 517 -13.74 -5.36 -9.37
C ILE A 517 -14.51 -5.34 -8.05
N PRO A 518 -15.48 -6.24 -7.82
CA PRO A 518 -16.14 -6.40 -6.52
C PRO A 518 -15.12 -6.73 -5.43
N CYS A 519 -15.17 -6.00 -4.31
CA CYS A 519 -14.23 -6.21 -3.21
C CYS A 519 -14.92 -6.12 -1.85
N VAL A 520 -14.66 -7.11 -1.00
CA VAL A 520 -15.14 -7.19 0.39
C VAL A 520 -13.95 -7.34 1.34
N PRO A 521 -13.48 -6.25 1.97
CA PRO A 521 -12.46 -6.33 3.01
C PRO A 521 -13.01 -6.65 4.39
N SER A 522 -12.08 -6.84 5.34
CA SER A 522 -12.37 -7.07 6.75
C SER A 522 -13.25 -8.30 6.99
N VAL A 523 -13.12 -9.31 6.11
CA VAL A 523 -13.75 -10.61 6.32
C VAL A 523 -12.88 -11.40 7.27
N GLU A 524 -13.29 -11.44 8.54
CA GLU A 524 -12.47 -12.01 9.60
C GLU A 524 -12.03 -13.45 9.27
N ASN A 525 -10.71 -13.67 9.30
CA ASN A 525 -10.07 -14.95 9.02
C ASN A 525 -10.44 -15.57 7.65
N ALA A 526 -10.79 -14.78 6.62
CA ALA A 526 -11.18 -15.28 5.29
C ALA A 526 -10.21 -16.33 4.72
N THR A 527 -8.90 -16.08 4.77
CA THR A 527 -7.86 -17.01 4.29
C THR A 527 -7.80 -18.34 5.04
N ALA A 528 -8.32 -18.42 6.27
CA ALA A 528 -8.41 -19.66 7.04
C ALA A 528 -9.81 -20.30 6.98
N ARG A 529 -10.86 -19.50 6.75
CA ARG A 529 -12.26 -19.94 6.73
C ARG A 529 -12.72 -20.42 5.37
N ILE A 530 -12.29 -19.76 4.30
CA ILE A 530 -12.71 -20.05 2.93
C ILE A 530 -11.78 -21.14 2.38
N PRO A 531 -12.30 -22.34 2.05
CA PRO A 531 -11.49 -23.36 1.41
C PRO A 531 -11.02 -22.89 0.03
N SER A 532 -9.71 -22.95 -0.23
CA SER A 532 -9.20 -22.76 -1.59
C SER A 532 -9.79 -23.84 -2.51
N GLY A 533 -10.32 -23.45 -3.66
CA GLY A 533 -11.07 -24.30 -4.59
C GLY A 533 -12.60 -24.27 -4.41
N ALA A 534 -13.13 -23.67 -3.34
CA ALA A 534 -14.58 -23.52 -3.16
C ALA A 534 -15.16 -22.52 -4.17
N THR A 535 -16.40 -22.73 -4.62
CA THR A 535 -17.13 -21.71 -5.37
C THR A 535 -17.69 -20.68 -4.40
N VAL A 536 -17.46 -19.39 -4.65
CA VAL A 536 -17.94 -18.30 -3.80
C VAL A 536 -18.57 -17.19 -4.63
N THR A 537 -19.62 -16.56 -4.10
CA THR A 537 -20.17 -15.30 -4.62
C THR A 537 -19.77 -14.17 -3.70
N VAL A 538 -19.13 -13.14 -4.25
CA VAL A 538 -18.74 -11.92 -3.55
C VAL A 538 -19.71 -10.81 -3.96
N ASP A 539 -20.42 -10.24 -3.00
CA ASP A 539 -21.24 -9.03 -3.18
C ASP A 539 -20.55 -7.85 -2.51
N GLY A 540 -19.88 -7.04 -3.33
CA GLY A 540 -19.17 -5.85 -2.89
C GLY A 540 -20.08 -4.67 -2.54
N ASN A 541 -21.37 -4.71 -2.92
CA ASN A 541 -22.37 -3.72 -2.52
C ASN A 541 -22.85 -3.98 -1.10
N ALA A 542 -23.11 -5.25 -0.77
CA ALA A 542 -23.58 -5.67 0.55
C ALA A 542 -22.44 -5.93 1.55
N GLY A 543 -21.20 -6.08 1.08
CA GLY A 543 -20.07 -6.44 1.94
C GLY A 543 -20.11 -7.90 2.40
N THR A 544 -20.53 -8.82 1.53
CA THR A 544 -20.73 -10.24 1.91
C THR A 544 -20.09 -11.23 0.95
N VAL A 545 -19.72 -12.41 1.46
CA VAL A 545 -19.17 -13.53 0.69
C VAL A 545 -20.00 -14.79 1.01
N THR A 546 -20.65 -15.35 0.00
CA THR A 546 -21.46 -16.58 0.12
C THR A 546 -20.68 -17.78 -0.38
N ILE A 547 -20.64 -18.86 0.40
CA ILE A 547 -19.96 -20.13 0.04
C ILE A 547 -20.97 -21.09 -0.61
N HIS A 548 -20.60 -21.75 -1.71
CA HIS A 548 -21.45 -22.70 -2.44
C HIS A 548 -21.01 -24.15 -2.28
#